data_AF-A5KSK2-F1
#
_entry.id   AF-A5KSK2-F1
#
_cell.length_a   1.000
_cell.length_b   1.000
_cell.length_c   1.000
_cell.angle_alpha   90.00
_cell.angle_beta   90.00
_cell.angle_gamma   90.00
#
_symmetry.space_group_name_H-M   'P 1'
#
loop_
_entity.id
_entity.type
_entity.pdbx_description
1 polymer ?
#
loop_
_entity_poly.entity_id
_entity_poly.type
_entity_poly.pdbx_seq_one_letter_code
_entity_poly.pdbx_strand_id
1 'polypeptide(L)'
;MRRAPEISSPFFGAVSSALWAGTNREIRTATAIPICMWSTFGELPYKEMLGKLKAVLNPAGIFVIDTTHFLVVPTGTAHKTYTNRTKGVVIQTEIDEVYKGIKRIREITNTVNGKTFHDHSEMDVLTEAGLVQLLTQFGFRHEDTYYDYSQDKPENAKRIQLIFDLH
;
A
#
# COMPACT_ATOMS: atom_id res chain seq x y z
N MET A 1 6.58 -30.51 27.25
CA MET A 1 5.95 -29.27 26.71
C MET A 1 6.77 -28.83 25.52
N ARG A 2 6.18 -28.83 24.31
CA ARG A 2 6.88 -28.49 23.06
C ARG A 2 6.86 -26.96 22.88
N ARG A 3 8.03 -26.35 22.62
CA ARG A 3 8.18 -24.93 22.29
C ARG A 3 7.55 -24.66 20.92
N ALA A 4 6.84 -23.55 20.79
CA ALA A 4 6.39 -23.01 19.50
C ALA A 4 7.61 -22.58 18.66
N PRO A 5 7.58 -22.73 17.33
CA PRO A 5 8.70 -22.34 16.49
C PRO A 5 8.74 -20.81 16.31
N GLU A 6 9.93 -20.25 16.52
CA GLU A 6 10.29 -18.87 16.18
C GLU A 6 10.26 -18.71 14.65
N ILE A 7 9.42 -17.81 14.15
CA ILE A 7 9.47 -17.38 12.76
C ILE A 7 10.58 -16.33 12.66
N SER A 8 11.80 -16.79 12.39
CA SER A 8 12.88 -15.93 11.92
C SER A 8 12.60 -15.55 10.47
N SER A 9 12.35 -14.27 10.21
CA SER A 9 12.34 -13.71 8.85
C SER A 9 13.79 -13.57 8.35
N PRO A 10 14.21 -14.25 7.27
CA PRO A 10 15.40 -13.87 6.54
C PRO A 10 15.01 -13.00 5.32
N PHE A 11 15.99 -12.31 4.75
CA PHE A 11 15.93 -11.54 3.50
C PHE A 11 15.60 -10.05 3.60
N PHE A 12 16.45 -9.31 4.30
CA PHE A 12 16.98 -8.06 3.74
C PHE A 12 18.51 -8.16 3.73
N GLY A 13 19.10 -8.26 2.53
CA GLY A 13 20.55 -8.13 2.35
C GLY A 13 21.17 -9.13 1.39
N ALA A 14 21.63 -8.61 0.25
CA ALA A 14 22.63 -9.18 -0.64
C ALA A 14 22.25 -10.44 -1.46
N VAL A 15 21.58 -10.20 -2.60
CA VAL A 15 21.85 -11.00 -3.81
C VAL A 15 22.61 -10.13 -4.80
N SER A 16 23.93 -10.22 -4.66
CA SER A 16 24.96 -10.22 -5.70
C SER A 16 24.73 -9.40 -6.98
N SER A 17 25.49 -8.31 -7.07
CA SER A 17 25.81 -7.54 -8.27
C SER A 17 26.44 -8.34 -9.43
N ALA A 18 26.61 -9.67 -9.31
CA ALA A 18 27.19 -10.51 -10.36
C ALA A 18 26.19 -11.03 -11.40
N LEU A 19 24.87 -10.97 -11.15
CA LEU A 19 23.86 -11.28 -12.18
C LEU A 19 23.61 -10.13 -13.16
N TRP A 20 24.09 -8.92 -12.85
CA TRP A 20 23.86 -7.71 -13.66
C TRP A 20 24.82 -7.54 -14.84
N ALA A 21 25.91 -8.31 -14.92
CA ALA A 21 26.90 -8.16 -15.99
C ALA A 21 26.57 -8.96 -17.26
N GLY A 22 25.74 -10.01 -17.16
CA GLY A 22 25.47 -10.95 -18.25
C GLY A 22 24.24 -10.65 -19.12
N THR A 23 23.31 -9.81 -18.65
CA THR A 23 22.01 -9.53 -19.30
C THR A 23 21.98 -8.20 -20.07
N ASN A 24 23.05 -7.40 -20.03
CA ASN A 24 23.10 -6.05 -20.63
C ASN A 24 23.21 -6.00 -22.16
N ARG A 25 23.18 -7.14 -22.86
CA ARG A 25 23.23 -7.15 -24.32
C ARG A 25 21.84 -7.15 -24.98
N GLU A 26 20.79 -7.53 -24.26
CA GLU A 26 19.43 -7.65 -24.83
C GLU A 26 18.43 -6.58 -24.35
N ILE A 27 18.78 -5.79 -23.32
CA ILE A 27 17.92 -4.69 -22.82
C ILE A 27 18.29 -3.35 -23.48
N ARG A 28 18.44 -3.32 -24.81
CA ARG A 28 18.67 -2.05 -25.54
C ARG A 28 17.56 -1.68 -26.53
N THR A 29 16.47 -2.45 -26.56
CA THR A 29 15.32 -2.18 -27.44
C THR A 29 13.95 -2.27 -26.76
N ALA A 30 13.88 -2.57 -25.45
CA ALA A 30 12.65 -2.40 -24.70
C ALA A 30 12.53 -0.95 -24.25
N THR A 31 11.63 -0.18 -24.87
CA THR A 31 11.21 1.13 -24.38
C THR A 31 10.83 0.98 -22.91
N ALA A 32 11.52 1.66 -22.01
CA ALA A 32 11.20 1.59 -20.58
C ALA A 32 9.78 2.12 -20.36
N ILE A 33 8.87 1.25 -19.92
CA ILE A 33 7.50 1.64 -19.58
C ILE A 33 7.58 2.41 -18.25
N PRO A 34 7.21 3.70 -18.20
CA PRO A 34 7.23 4.47 -16.97
C PRO A 34 6.13 3.97 -16.01
N ILE A 35 6.49 3.73 -14.75
CA ILE A 35 5.58 3.29 -13.70
C ILE A 35 5.42 4.42 -12.68
N CYS A 36 4.18 4.77 -12.35
CA CYS A 36 3.84 5.61 -11.21
C CYS A 36 3.12 4.75 -10.17
N MET A 37 3.62 4.76 -8.92
CA MET A 37 3.04 3.98 -7.82
C MET A 37 2.56 4.91 -6.71
N TRP A 38 1.35 4.66 -6.22
CA TRP A 38 0.77 5.36 -5.06
C TRP A 38 0.44 4.38 -3.95
N SER A 39 1.21 4.44 -2.87
CA SER A 39 0.93 3.70 -1.62
C SER A 39 -0.02 4.48 -0.71
N THR A 40 -0.84 3.80 0.09
CA THR A 40 -1.80 4.41 1.04
C THR A 40 -2.84 5.34 0.38
N PHE A 41 -3.28 4.95 -0.82
CA PHE A 41 -4.31 5.65 -1.57
C PHE A 41 -5.62 5.81 -0.78
N GLY A 42 -6.21 7.02 -0.84
CA GLY A 42 -7.43 7.41 -0.13
C GLY A 42 -7.22 8.51 0.92
N GLU A 43 -5.98 8.85 1.26
CA GLU A 43 -5.65 10.00 2.11
C GLU A 43 -6.06 11.32 1.43
N LEU A 44 -6.79 12.17 2.15
CA LEU A 44 -7.31 13.41 1.58
C LEU A 44 -6.16 14.42 1.31
N PRO A 45 -6.20 15.20 0.21
CA PRO A 45 -7.31 15.36 -0.75
C PRO A 45 -7.12 14.55 -2.06
N TYR A 46 -6.97 13.22 -1.98
CA TYR A 46 -6.68 12.40 -3.18
C TYR A 46 -7.61 12.59 -4.39
N LYS A 47 -8.92 12.85 -4.22
CA LYS A 47 -9.85 13.07 -5.35
C LYS A 47 -9.48 14.29 -6.21
N GLU A 48 -9.02 15.36 -5.58
CA GLU A 48 -8.55 16.56 -6.31
C GLU A 48 -7.24 16.26 -7.05
N MET A 49 -6.39 15.43 -6.44
CA MET A 49 -5.14 15.00 -7.07
C MET A 49 -5.39 14.08 -8.26
N LEU A 50 -6.38 13.18 -8.20
CA LEU A 50 -6.74 12.29 -9.32
C LEU A 50 -7.09 13.05 -10.60
N GLY A 51 -7.84 14.15 -10.47
CA GLY A 51 -8.20 15.00 -11.63
C GLY A 51 -6.99 15.63 -12.32
N LYS A 52 -5.88 15.83 -11.59
CA LYS A 52 -4.62 16.36 -12.12
C LYS A 52 -3.67 15.25 -12.55
N LEU A 53 -3.76 14.08 -11.92
CA LEU A 53 -2.81 12.99 -12.07
C LEU A 53 -2.77 12.46 -13.51
N LYS A 54 -3.93 12.23 -14.15
CA LYS A 54 -3.95 11.72 -15.54
C LYS A 54 -3.19 12.63 -16.51
N ALA A 55 -3.19 13.96 -16.28
CA ALA A 55 -2.51 14.92 -17.15
C ALA A 55 -0.98 14.91 -17.02
N VAL A 56 -0.43 14.40 -15.91
CA VAL A 56 1.03 14.36 -15.67
C VAL A 56 1.62 12.96 -15.88
N LEU A 57 0.79 11.93 -16.03
CA LEU A 57 1.24 10.59 -16.32
C LEU A 57 1.52 10.43 -17.81
N ASN A 58 2.53 9.62 -18.14
CA ASN A 58 2.84 9.29 -19.53
C ASN A 58 1.71 8.41 -20.10
N PRO A 59 1.13 8.72 -21.28
CA PRO A 59 0.05 7.92 -21.87
C PRO A 59 0.38 6.44 -22.12
N ALA A 60 1.66 6.11 -22.31
CA ALA A 60 2.14 4.73 -22.44
C ALA A 60 2.60 4.11 -21.11
N GLY A 61 2.39 4.82 -19.99
CA GLY A 61 2.81 4.40 -18.66
C GLY A 61 1.78 3.56 -17.92
N ILE A 62 2.23 2.97 -16.83
CA ILE A 62 1.39 2.17 -15.91
C ILE A 62 1.23 2.93 -14.61
N PHE A 63 0.00 2.95 -14.09
CA PHE A 63 -0.33 3.48 -12.78
C PHE A 63 -0.67 2.32 -11.82
N VAL A 64 -0.02 2.30 -10.66
CA VAL A 64 -0.17 1.24 -9.66
C VAL A 64 -0.66 1.84 -8.35
N ILE A 65 -1.74 1.29 -7.79
CA ILE A 65 -2.17 1.57 -6.41
C ILE A 65 -1.75 0.41 -5.53
N ASP A 66 -1.07 0.66 -4.41
CA ASP A 66 -0.76 -0.34 -3.37
C ASP A 66 -1.41 0.06 -2.03
N THR A 67 -2.48 -0.64 -1.65
CA THR A 67 -3.29 -0.27 -0.48
C THR A 67 -3.76 -1.46 0.34
N THR A 68 -4.40 -1.17 1.48
CA THR A 68 -5.01 -2.20 2.32
C THR A 68 -6.20 -2.80 1.59
N HIS A 69 -6.31 -4.13 1.59
CA HIS A 69 -7.45 -4.81 0.99
C HIS A 69 -8.64 -4.79 1.97
N PHE A 70 -9.67 -4.03 1.62
CA PHE A 70 -10.94 -4.01 2.34
C PHE A 70 -11.99 -4.81 1.56
N LEU A 71 -12.43 -5.93 2.13
CA LEU A 71 -13.53 -6.72 1.56
C LEU A 71 -14.87 -5.96 1.63
N VAL A 72 -15.06 -5.25 2.74
CA VAL A 72 -16.22 -4.39 3.01
C VAL A 72 -15.74 -3.14 3.71
N VAL A 73 -16.52 -2.06 3.62
CA VAL A 73 -16.26 -0.83 4.37
C VAL A 73 -16.51 -1.10 5.86
N PRO A 74 -15.50 -1.00 6.74
CA PRO A 74 -15.69 -1.23 8.16
C PRO A 74 -16.58 -0.15 8.78
N THR A 75 -17.23 -0.48 9.88
CA THR A 75 -18.07 0.44 10.66
C THR A 75 -17.69 0.40 12.14
N GLY A 76 -18.09 1.42 12.90
CA GLY A 76 -17.85 1.50 14.34
C GLY A 76 -16.47 2.04 14.69
N THR A 77 -15.90 1.54 15.78
CA THR A 77 -14.59 1.94 16.30
C THR A 77 -13.69 0.73 16.48
N ALA A 78 -12.38 0.94 16.38
CA ALA A 78 -11.38 -0.08 16.69
C ALA A 78 -10.22 0.54 17.45
N HIS A 79 -9.67 -0.19 18.41
CA HIS A 79 -8.44 0.18 19.11
C HIS A 79 -7.36 -0.86 18.82
N LYS A 80 -6.16 -0.41 18.47
CA LYS A 80 -5.01 -1.28 18.21
C LYS A 80 -3.81 -0.80 18.99
N THR A 81 -3.10 -1.73 19.60
CA THR A 81 -1.83 -1.47 20.26
C THR A 81 -0.79 -2.45 19.73
N TYR A 82 0.39 -1.96 19.40
CA TYR A 82 1.53 -2.81 19.11
C TYR A 82 2.84 -2.18 19.57
N THR A 83 3.85 -3.02 19.74
CA THR A 83 5.19 -2.58 20.15
C THR A 83 6.19 -3.06 19.12
N ASN A 84 6.88 -2.12 18.48
CA ASN A 84 8.01 -2.40 17.60
C ASN A 84 9.32 -2.18 18.37
N ARG A 85 10.25 -3.13 18.21
CA ARG A 85 11.59 -3.05 18.80
C ARG A 85 12.63 -3.19 17.70
N THR A 86 13.38 -2.13 17.44
CA THR A 86 14.41 -2.12 16.39
C THR A 86 15.65 -1.42 16.90
N LYS A 87 16.80 -2.11 16.88
CA LYS A 87 18.13 -1.54 17.24
C LYS A 87 18.15 -0.78 18.58
N GLY A 88 17.48 -1.33 19.60
CA GLY A 88 17.42 -0.73 20.94
C GLY A 88 16.39 0.40 21.11
N VAL A 89 15.69 0.80 20.05
CA VAL A 89 14.56 1.72 20.13
C VAL A 89 13.28 0.92 20.33
N VAL A 90 12.52 1.27 21.36
CA VAL A 90 11.18 0.73 21.62
C VAL A 90 10.15 1.79 21.23
N ILE A 91 9.27 1.41 20.31
CA ILE A 91 8.14 2.24 19.87
C ILE A 91 6.87 1.51 20.28
N GLN A 92 6.12 2.09 21.21
CA GLN A 92 4.75 1.66 21.50
C GLN A 92 3.80 2.53 20.69
N THR A 93 2.96 1.89 19.88
CA THR A 93 1.98 2.58 19.05
C THR A 93 0.59 2.17 19.48
N GLU A 94 -0.25 3.16 19.77
CA GLU A 94 -1.68 3.04 20.02
C GLU A 94 -2.42 3.75 18.89
N ILE A 95 -3.47 3.11 18.37
CA ILE A 95 -4.28 3.63 17.27
C ILE A 95 -5.74 3.48 17.65
N ASP A 96 -6.42 4.62 17.75
CA ASP A 96 -7.87 4.69 17.82
C ASP A 96 -8.42 4.99 16.42
N GLU A 97 -9.26 4.08 15.93
CA GLU A 97 -9.92 4.17 14.63
C GLU A 97 -11.41 4.46 14.83
N VAL A 98 -11.93 5.42 14.08
CA VAL A 98 -13.37 5.67 13.96
C VAL A 98 -13.76 5.61 12.48
N TYR A 99 -14.78 4.82 12.17
CA TYR A 99 -15.32 4.68 10.83
C TYR A 99 -16.67 5.42 10.71
N LYS A 100 -16.74 6.39 9.78
CA LYS A 100 -17.93 7.21 9.50
C LYS A 100 -18.26 7.15 8.01
N GLY A 101 -19.19 6.26 7.64
CA GLY A 101 -19.43 5.97 6.22
C GLY A 101 -18.18 5.38 5.59
N ILE A 102 -17.71 5.95 4.48
CA ILE A 102 -16.44 5.55 3.85
C ILE A 102 -15.22 6.12 4.57
N LYS A 103 -15.37 7.12 5.45
CA LYS A 103 -14.21 7.73 6.11
C LYS A 103 -13.67 6.84 7.23
N ARG A 104 -12.36 6.63 7.25
CA ARG A 104 -11.60 6.15 8.40
C ARG A 104 -10.79 7.30 8.97
N ILE A 105 -11.01 7.57 10.24
CA ILE A 105 -10.28 8.55 11.04
C ILE A 105 -9.40 7.77 12.01
N ARG A 106 -8.12 8.13 12.08
CA ARG A 106 -7.11 7.52 12.96
C ARG A 106 -6.49 8.58 13.85
N GLU A 107 -6.56 8.36 15.15
CA GLU A 107 -5.70 9.02 16.13
C GLU A 107 -4.59 8.03 16.50
N ILE A 108 -3.35 8.41 16.24
CA ILE A 108 -2.18 7.56 16.45
C ILE A 108 -1.32 8.20 17.53
N THR A 109 -1.06 7.45 18.59
CA THR A 109 -0.14 7.84 19.65
C THR A 109 1.08 6.94 19.63
N ASN A 110 2.24 7.50 19.34
CA ASN A 110 3.52 6.82 19.37
C ASN A 110 4.33 7.24 20.60
N THR A 111 4.73 6.29 21.43
CA THR A 111 5.65 6.51 22.54
C THR A 111 7.01 5.92 22.20
N VAL A 112 8.02 6.78 22.05
CA VAL A 112 9.41 6.42 21.71
C VAL A 112 10.34 6.83 22.84
N ASN A 113 10.97 5.87 23.51
CA ASN A 113 11.88 6.12 24.63
C ASN A 113 11.31 7.09 25.69
N GLY A 114 10.01 6.96 25.99
CA GLY A 114 9.30 7.81 26.95
C GLY A 114 8.79 9.16 26.43
N LYS A 115 9.05 9.50 25.16
CA LYS A 115 8.47 10.68 24.49
C LYS A 115 7.25 10.29 23.67
N THR A 116 6.15 11.03 23.84
CA THR A 116 4.89 10.80 23.14
C THR A 116 4.74 11.72 21.94
N PHE A 117 4.28 11.16 20.82
CA PHE A 117 3.98 11.84 19.58
C PHE A 117 2.56 11.48 19.16
N HIS A 118 1.80 12.47 18.71
CA HIS A 118 0.45 12.29 18.22
C HIS A 118 0.39 12.57 16.73
N ASP A 119 -0.34 11.75 16.00
CA ASP A 119 -0.60 11.89 14.57
C ASP A 119 -2.09 11.65 14.29
N HIS A 120 -2.61 12.35 13.30
CA HIS A 120 -4.01 12.30 12.90
C HIS A 120 -4.09 12.02 11.40
N SER A 121 -4.88 11.01 11.01
CA SER A 121 -5.02 10.61 9.61
C SER A 121 -6.49 10.36 9.26
N GLU A 122 -6.95 11.00 8.20
CA GLU A 122 -8.23 10.70 7.55
C GLU A 122 -8.02 10.09 6.17
N MET A 123 -8.73 9.00 5.88
CA MET A 123 -8.79 8.45 4.53
C MET A 123 -10.18 7.94 4.17
N ASP A 124 -10.49 7.93 2.88
CA ASP A 124 -11.61 7.15 2.37
C ASP A 124 -11.22 5.66 2.25
N VAL A 125 -12.01 4.79 2.87
CA VAL A 125 -11.94 3.34 2.75
C VAL A 125 -12.74 2.92 1.53
N LEU A 126 -12.04 2.37 0.55
CA LEU A 126 -12.60 1.86 -0.68
C LEU A 126 -12.34 0.35 -0.77
N THR A 127 -13.35 -0.39 -1.18
CA THR A 127 -13.18 -1.79 -1.60
C THR A 127 -12.46 -1.85 -2.94
N GLU A 128 -11.99 -3.03 -3.34
CA GLU A 128 -11.42 -3.25 -4.68
C GLU A 128 -12.33 -2.69 -5.79
N ALA A 129 -13.61 -3.08 -5.78
CA ALA A 129 -14.60 -2.57 -6.73
C ALA A 129 -14.77 -1.05 -6.66
N GLY A 130 -14.74 -0.47 -5.46
CA GLY A 130 -14.82 0.98 -5.27
C GLY A 130 -13.61 1.74 -5.83
N LEU A 131 -12.41 1.18 -5.70
CA LEU A 131 -11.18 1.74 -6.28
C LEU A 131 -11.24 1.73 -7.81
N VAL A 132 -11.59 0.58 -8.40
CA VAL A 132 -11.72 0.44 -9.85
C VAL A 132 -12.77 1.42 -10.37
N GLN A 133 -13.97 1.45 -9.78
CA GLN A 133 -15.03 2.35 -10.20
C GLN A 133 -14.62 3.82 -10.12
N LEU A 134 -13.97 4.25 -9.02
CA LEU A 134 -13.51 5.61 -8.87
C LEU A 134 -12.50 5.97 -9.97
N LEU A 135 -11.46 5.16 -10.16
CA LEU A 135 -10.42 5.47 -11.13
C LEU A 135 -10.92 5.41 -12.58
N THR A 136 -11.87 4.54 -12.90
CA THR A 136 -12.53 4.54 -14.21
C THR A 136 -13.25 5.86 -14.49
N GLN A 137 -13.83 6.52 -13.49
CA GLN A 137 -14.43 7.86 -13.67
C GLN A 137 -13.38 8.94 -14.02
N PHE A 138 -12.13 8.73 -13.65
CA PHE A 138 -10.99 9.58 -14.02
C PHE A 138 -10.27 9.10 -15.29
N GLY A 139 -10.85 8.13 -16.01
CA GLY A 139 -10.34 7.64 -17.28
C GLY A 139 -9.12 6.72 -17.17
N PHE A 140 -8.92 6.05 -16.04
CA PHE A 140 -7.97 4.95 -15.92
C PHE A 140 -8.68 3.64 -16.26
N ARG A 141 -8.04 2.75 -17.02
CA ARG A 141 -8.57 1.41 -17.29
C ARG A 141 -7.83 0.41 -16.41
N HIS A 142 -8.59 -0.43 -15.71
CA HIS A 142 -8.05 -1.47 -14.83
C HIS A 142 -7.56 -2.64 -15.67
N GLU A 143 -6.33 -3.08 -15.43
CA GLU A 143 -5.66 -4.15 -16.18
C GLU A 143 -5.51 -5.43 -15.36
N ASP A 144 -5.02 -5.31 -14.13
CA ASP A 144 -4.68 -6.48 -13.30
C ASP A 144 -4.77 -6.17 -11.80
N THR A 145 -4.86 -7.21 -10.99
CA THR A 145 -4.90 -7.13 -9.52
C THR A 145 -3.97 -8.18 -8.91
N TYR A 146 -3.13 -7.74 -7.97
CA TYR A 146 -2.29 -8.62 -7.16
C TYR A 146 -2.72 -8.53 -5.70
N TYR A 147 -2.68 -9.65 -4.99
CA TYR A 147 -3.00 -9.77 -3.58
C TYR A 147 -1.75 -10.19 -2.82
N ASP A 148 -1.35 -9.40 -1.82
CA ASP A 148 -0.10 -9.61 -1.07
C ASP A 148 1.13 -9.85 -1.99
N TYR A 149 1.23 -9.09 -3.09
CA TYR A 149 2.29 -9.18 -4.10
C TYR A 149 2.32 -10.51 -4.89
N SER A 150 1.20 -11.24 -4.94
CA SER A 150 1.00 -12.44 -5.76
C SER A 150 -0.25 -12.29 -6.65
N GLN A 151 -0.29 -13.01 -7.78
CA GLN A 151 -1.51 -13.12 -8.59
C GLN A 151 -2.56 -14.02 -7.93
N ASP A 152 -2.13 -14.95 -7.09
CA ASP A 152 -3.05 -15.78 -6.32
C ASP A 152 -3.76 -14.94 -5.25
N LYS A 153 -5.07 -15.12 -5.09
CA LYS A 153 -5.87 -14.45 -4.06
C LYS A 153 -5.98 -15.31 -2.81
N PRO A 154 -5.15 -15.12 -1.77
CA PRO A 154 -5.35 -15.80 -0.50
C PRO A 154 -6.63 -15.32 0.18
N GLU A 155 -7.32 -16.20 0.90
CA GLU A 155 -8.58 -15.89 1.60
C GLU A 155 -8.46 -14.67 2.53
N ASN A 156 -7.28 -14.50 3.15
CA ASN A 156 -7.00 -13.46 4.13
C ASN A 156 -6.04 -12.39 3.60
N ALA A 157 -6.08 -12.12 2.29
CA ALA A 157 -5.25 -11.09 1.67
C ALA A 157 -5.35 -9.76 2.40
N LYS A 158 -4.21 -9.20 2.84
CA LYS A 158 -4.15 -7.95 3.62
C LYS A 158 -3.91 -6.74 2.74
N ARG A 159 -3.18 -6.93 1.65
CA ARG A 159 -2.79 -5.90 0.68
C ARG A 159 -3.37 -6.23 -0.69
N ILE A 160 -3.68 -5.18 -1.43
CA ILE A 160 -4.07 -5.26 -2.82
C ILE A 160 -3.24 -4.26 -3.62
N GLN A 161 -2.71 -4.71 -4.76
CA GLN A 161 -2.18 -3.85 -5.81
C GLN A 161 -3.10 -3.88 -7.00
N LEU A 162 -3.51 -2.71 -7.49
CA LEU A 162 -4.29 -2.58 -8.70
C LEU A 162 -3.46 -1.89 -9.76
N ILE A 163 -3.39 -2.51 -10.93
CA ILE A 163 -2.66 -2.02 -12.09
C ILE A 163 -3.63 -1.36 -13.05
N PHE A 164 -3.31 -0.15 -13.47
CA PHE A 164 -4.09 0.64 -14.41
C PHE A 164 -3.20 1.13 -15.54
N ASP A 165 -3.80 1.26 -16.72
CA ASP A 165 -3.21 1.99 -17.83
C ASP A 165 -3.99 3.30 -18.10
N LEU A 166 -3.44 4.09 -19.04
CA LEU A 166 -3.84 5.46 -19.33
C LEU A 166 -4.31 5.58 -20.79
N HIS A 167 -5.29 4.79 -21.20
CA HIS A 167 -5.90 4.98 -22.51
C HIS A 167 -6.65 6.32 -22.67
#